data_AF-X1BHW5-F1
#
_entry.id   AF-X1BHW5-F1
#
_cell.length_a   1.000
_cell.length_b   1.000
_cell.length_c   1.000
_cell.angle_alpha   90.00
_cell.angle_beta   90.00
_cell.angle_gamma   90.00
#
_symmetry.space_group_name_H-M   'P 1'
#
loop_
_entity.id
_entity.type
_entity.pdbx_description
1 polymer ?
#
loop_
_entity_poly.entity_id
_entity_poly.type
_entity_poly.pdbx_seq_one_letter_code
_entity_poly.pdbx_strand_id
1 'polypeptide(L)'
;MLKLKDESLVAVWQSFFEENCKSEIDNIVLEYPENRSLIVDYWDIDKADPKLTEILINQPYKTIFNAEEALKQTKTSFDRYPAIRFRVENLPEEQRISIGEVGSIHLGKLIAITGEAKGKTEIQPKI
;
A
#
# COMPACT_ATOMS: atom_id res chain seq x y z
N MET A 1 -12.47 -9.69 16.18
CA MET A 1 -12.17 -9.01 14.90
C MET A 1 -11.25 -7.84 15.23
N LEU A 2 -9.96 -7.91 14.88
CA LEU A 2 -9.04 -6.81 15.16
C LEU A 2 -9.57 -5.55 14.46
N LYS A 3 -9.75 -4.46 15.21
CA LYS A 3 -10.16 -3.18 14.65
C LYS A 3 -8.97 -2.65 13.85
N LEU A 4 -8.99 -2.83 12.53
CA LEU A 4 -7.90 -2.39 11.66
C LEU A 4 -7.82 -0.87 11.62
N LYS A 5 -8.96 -0.17 11.70
CA LYS A 5 -9.02 1.28 11.71
C LYS A 5 -8.39 1.87 12.97
N ASP A 6 -7.45 2.76 12.75
CA ASP A 6 -6.71 3.54 13.75
C ASP A 6 -6.66 4.99 13.27
N GLU A 7 -7.49 5.86 13.86
CA GLU A 7 -7.64 7.25 13.41
C GLU A 7 -6.31 8.02 13.45
N SER A 8 -5.39 7.65 14.36
CA SER A 8 -4.08 8.28 14.42
C SER A 8 -3.23 7.91 13.20
N LEU A 9 -3.26 6.64 12.80
CA LEU A 9 -2.52 6.15 11.65
C LEU A 9 -3.12 6.68 10.34
N VAL A 10 -4.45 6.77 10.26
CA VAL A 10 -5.15 7.41 9.13
C VAL A 10 -4.69 8.85 8.96
N ALA A 11 -4.64 9.64 10.04
CA ALA A 11 -4.19 11.03 9.98
C ALA A 11 -2.74 11.15 9.50
N VAL A 12 -1.84 10.28 9.98
CA VAL A 12 -0.44 10.27 9.55
C VAL A 12 -0.31 9.94 8.05
N TRP A 13 -1.03 8.94 7.56
CA TRP A 13 -1.05 8.62 6.12
C TRP A 13 -1.65 9.76 5.29
N GLN A 14 -2.68 10.42 5.78
CA GLN A 14 -3.28 11.56 5.08
C GLN A 14 -2.25 12.68 4.90
N SER A 15 -1.52 13.05 5.95
CA SER A 15 -0.45 14.06 5.86
C SER A 15 0.62 13.63 4.86
N PHE A 16 1.07 12.36 4.92
CA PHE A 16 2.04 11.83 3.95
C PHE A 16 1.57 11.99 2.51
N PHE A 17 0.31 11.64 2.20
CA PHE A 17 -0.24 11.76 0.84
C PHE A 17 -0.41 13.21 0.39
N GLU A 18 -0.85 14.10 1.28
CA GLU A 18 -1.01 15.52 0.97
C GLU A 18 0.33 16.20 0.67
N GLU A 19 1.40 15.79 1.36
CA GLU A 19 2.75 16.33 1.19
C GLU A 19 3.51 15.72 0.01
N ASN A 20 3.34 14.41 -0.25
CA ASN A 20 4.22 13.67 -1.15
C ASN A 20 3.54 13.08 -2.39
N CYS A 21 2.21 12.95 -2.42
CA CYS A 21 1.50 12.20 -3.47
C CYS A 21 0.31 12.94 -4.12
N LYS A 22 0.18 14.25 -3.88
CA LYS A 22 -1.02 15.01 -4.30
C LYS A 22 -1.25 14.96 -5.82
N SER A 23 -0.19 15.15 -6.60
CA SER A 23 -0.27 15.18 -8.06
C SER A 23 -0.64 13.81 -8.64
N GLU A 24 -0.04 12.75 -8.09
CA GLU A 24 -0.29 11.36 -8.47
C GLU A 24 -1.73 10.96 -8.16
N ILE A 25 -2.23 11.33 -6.98
CA ILE A 25 -3.62 11.09 -6.58
C ILE A 25 -4.58 11.81 -7.54
N ASP A 26 -4.34 13.08 -7.87
CA ASP A 26 -5.18 13.83 -8.80
C ASP A 26 -5.20 13.19 -10.20
N ASN A 27 -4.05 12.72 -10.68
CA ASN A 27 -3.96 11.99 -11.95
C ASN A 27 -4.77 10.68 -11.92
N ILE A 28 -4.67 9.91 -10.84
CA ILE A 28 -5.46 8.67 -10.67
C ILE A 28 -6.96 8.98 -10.66
N VAL A 29 -7.39 10.05 -9.97
CA VAL A 29 -8.80 10.47 -9.94
C VAL A 29 -9.31 10.89 -11.31
N LEU A 30 -8.46 11.53 -12.12
CA LEU A 30 -8.79 11.89 -13.50
C LEU A 30 -8.96 10.65 -14.40
N GLU A 31 -8.07 9.67 -14.25
CA GLU A 31 -8.03 8.43 -15.05
C GLU A 31 -8.97 7.32 -14.55
N TYR A 32 -9.61 7.52 -13.40
CA TYR A 32 -10.51 6.52 -12.83
C TYR A 32 -11.71 6.24 -13.77
N PRO A 33 -12.05 4.97 -14.08
CA PRO A 33 -11.61 3.75 -13.42
C PRO A 33 -10.51 2.96 -14.14
N GLU A 34 -9.85 3.50 -15.16
CA GLU A 34 -8.77 2.80 -15.89
C GLU A 34 -7.53 2.65 -15.01
N ASN A 35 -7.20 3.70 -14.25
CA ASN A 35 -6.20 3.65 -13.19
C ASN A 35 -6.89 3.68 -11.81
N ARG A 36 -6.49 2.77 -10.92
CA ARG A 36 -7.11 2.60 -9.60
C ARG A 36 -6.12 2.43 -8.45
N SER A 37 -4.82 2.51 -8.71
CA SER A 37 -3.80 2.23 -7.70
C SER A 37 -2.84 3.39 -7.55
N LEU A 38 -2.64 3.84 -6.31
CA LEU A 38 -1.50 4.66 -5.94
C LEU A 38 -0.35 3.71 -5.59
N ILE A 39 0.75 3.80 -6.33
CA ILE A 39 1.98 3.07 -6.08
C ILE A 39 2.97 4.06 -5.46
N VAL A 40 3.52 3.71 -4.30
CA VAL A 40 4.50 4.54 -3.58
C VAL A 40 5.77 3.75 -3.39
N ASP A 41 6.92 4.39 -3.62
CA ASP A 41 8.22 3.80 -3.36
C ASP A 41 8.44 3.67 -1.83
N TYR A 42 8.91 2.51 -1.37
CA TYR A 42 9.20 2.26 0.04
C TYR A 42 10.12 3.33 0.65
N TRP A 43 11.13 3.79 -0.09
CA TRP A 43 12.14 4.73 0.39
C TRP A 43 11.58 6.14 0.56
N ASP A 44 10.53 6.51 -0.17
CA ASP A 44 9.83 7.77 0.06
C ASP A 44 9.06 7.74 1.39
N ILE A 45 8.45 6.59 1.72
CA ILE A 45 7.79 6.37 3.02
C ILE A 45 8.85 6.38 4.14
N ASP A 46 9.97 5.67 3.94
CA ASP A 46 11.04 5.58 4.94
C ASP A 46 11.68 6.93 5.24
N LYS A 47 11.92 7.72 4.19
CA LYS A 47 12.46 9.08 4.30
C LYS A 47 11.51 10.03 5.03
N ALA A 48 10.20 9.86 4.85
CA ALA A 48 9.20 10.68 5.52
C ALA A 48 9.02 10.27 6.99
N ASP A 49 8.85 8.97 7.26
CA ASP A 49 8.73 8.43 8.61
C ASP A 49 9.13 6.93 8.66
N PRO A 50 10.31 6.59 9.20
CA PRO A 50 10.74 5.20 9.37
C PRO A 50 9.81 4.34 10.25
N LYS A 51 8.97 4.95 11.09
CA LYS A 51 7.98 4.19 11.86
C LYS A 51 6.85 3.69 10.97
N LEU A 52 6.48 4.43 9.93
CA LEU A 52 5.48 3.97 8.97
C LEU A 52 5.96 2.74 8.22
N THR A 53 7.24 2.69 7.84
CA THR A 53 7.82 1.51 7.19
C THR A 53 7.93 0.32 8.15
N GLU A 54 8.28 0.54 9.42
CA GLU A 54 8.25 -0.52 10.44
C GLU A 54 6.85 -1.14 10.57
N ILE A 55 5.79 -0.32 10.63
CA ILE A 55 4.40 -0.81 10.70
C ILE A 55 3.99 -1.47 9.39
N LEU A 56 4.38 -0.92 8.24
CA LEU A 56 4.13 -1.51 6.91
C LEU A 56 4.67 -2.94 6.81
N ILE A 57 5.92 -3.16 7.23
CA ILE A 57 6.56 -4.48 7.17
C ILE A 57 5.91 -5.46 8.15
N ASN A 58 5.65 -5.04 9.39
CA ASN A 58 5.17 -5.93 10.44
C ASN A 58 3.64 -6.14 10.45
N GLN A 59 2.87 -5.18 9.94
CA GLN A 59 1.41 -5.16 9.98
C GLN A 59 0.80 -4.63 8.67
N PRO A 60 1.16 -5.19 7.49
CA PRO A 60 0.72 -4.69 6.18
C PRO A 60 -0.79 -4.56 6.03
N TYR A 61 -1.57 -5.49 6.59
CA TYR A 61 -3.04 -5.41 6.56
C TYR A 61 -3.57 -4.17 7.28
N LYS A 62 -2.99 -3.82 8.44
CA LYS A 62 -3.35 -2.61 9.17
C LYS A 62 -2.90 -1.38 8.37
N THR A 63 -1.68 -1.38 7.86
CA THR A 63 -1.12 -0.27 7.09
C THR A 63 -1.94 0.03 5.85
N ILE A 64 -2.16 -0.97 4.98
CA ILE A 64 -2.91 -0.81 3.73
C ILE A 64 -4.33 -0.34 4.02
N PHE A 65 -4.99 -0.91 5.03
CA PHE A 65 -6.34 -0.48 5.40
C PHE A 65 -6.38 0.99 5.81
N ASN A 66 -5.49 1.44 6.70
CA ASN A 66 -5.50 2.84 7.16
C ASN A 66 -5.02 3.83 6.08
N ALA A 67 -4.09 3.41 5.21
CA ALA A 67 -3.69 4.18 4.04
C ALA A 67 -4.86 4.36 3.05
N GLU A 68 -5.60 3.29 2.73
CA GLU A 68 -6.79 3.39 1.88
C GLU A 68 -7.92 4.22 2.53
N GLU A 69 -8.08 4.17 3.86
CA GLU A 69 -9.00 5.07 4.58
C GLU A 69 -8.56 6.54 4.54
N ALA A 70 -7.26 6.80 4.55
CA ALA A 70 -6.71 8.13 4.42
C ALA A 70 -6.89 8.68 3.00
N LEU A 71 -6.67 7.87 1.96
CA LEU A 71 -6.90 8.27 0.56
C LEU A 71 -8.34 8.72 0.29
N LYS A 72 -9.33 8.15 0.98
CA LYS A 72 -10.74 8.58 0.90
C LYS A 72 -10.97 9.97 1.48
N GLN A 73 -10.09 10.44 2.35
CA GLN A 73 -10.19 11.71 3.08
C GLN A 73 -9.23 12.78 2.53
N THR A 74 -8.19 12.36 1.78
CA THR A 74 -7.22 13.26 1.14
C THR A 74 -7.90 14.20 0.16
N LYS A 75 -7.61 15.50 0.27
CA LYS A 75 -8.19 16.52 -0.62
C LYS A 75 -7.59 16.42 -2.02
N THR A 76 -8.46 16.12 -2.98
CA THR A 76 -8.14 16.10 -4.41
C THR A 76 -8.62 17.39 -5.08
N SER A 77 -8.08 17.70 -6.25
CA SER A 77 -8.48 18.88 -7.06
C SER A 77 -9.83 18.70 -7.74
N PHE A 78 -10.38 17.48 -7.69
CA PHE A 78 -11.69 17.11 -8.21
C PHE A 78 -12.62 16.85 -7.03
N ASP A 79 -13.91 17.17 -7.12
CA ASP A 79 -14.89 16.80 -6.08
C ASP A 79 -15.27 15.31 -6.19
N ARG A 80 -14.26 14.43 -6.17
CA ARG A 80 -14.36 12.98 -6.38
C ARG A 80 -13.34 12.23 -5.52
N TYR A 81 -13.80 11.17 -4.86
CA TYR A 81 -13.02 10.35 -3.93
C TYR A 81 -13.23 8.86 -4.23
N PRO A 82 -12.69 8.33 -5.34
CA PRO A 82 -12.83 6.94 -5.70
C PRO A 82 -12.10 6.01 -4.71
N ALA A 83 -12.47 4.74 -4.70
CA ALA A 83 -11.75 3.72 -3.94
C ALA A 83 -10.40 3.39 -4.62
N ILE A 84 -9.38 4.17 -4.28
CA ILE A 84 -7.99 3.97 -4.73
C ILE A 84 -7.35 2.86 -3.88
N ARG A 85 -6.62 1.97 -4.54
CA ARG A 85 -5.81 0.93 -3.90
C ARG A 85 -4.42 1.46 -3.57
N PHE A 86 -3.97 1.22 -2.35
CA PHE A 86 -2.61 1.57 -1.95
C PHE A 86 -1.65 0.39 -2.20
N ARG A 87 -0.51 0.67 -2.82
CA ARG A 87 0.53 -0.31 -3.13
C ARG A 87 1.90 0.28 -2.82
N VAL A 88 2.81 -0.57 -2.37
CA VAL A 88 4.21 -0.20 -2.13
C VAL A 88 5.10 -1.01 -3.05
N GLU A 89 6.08 -0.35 -3.65
CA GLU A 89 7.12 -0.98 -4.45
C GLU A 89 8.52 -0.72 -3.89
N ASN A 90 9.52 -1.35 -4.49
CA ASN A 90 10.92 -1.16 -4.15
C ASN A 90 11.27 -1.45 -2.67
N LEU A 91 10.66 -2.50 -2.10
CA LEU A 91 11.01 -2.98 -0.75
C LEU A 91 12.52 -3.27 -0.64
N PRO A 92 13.11 -3.02 0.53
CA PRO A 92 14.56 -3.16 0.71
C PRO A 92 14.98 -4.63 0.64
N GLU A 93 16.26 -4.89 0.33
CA GLU A 93 16.76 -6.25 0.08
C GLU A 93 16.56 -7.18 1.28
N GLU A 94 16.58 -6.63 2.49
CA GLU A 94 16.33 -7.36 3.74
C GLU A 94 14.92 -7.96 3.82
N GLN A 95 13.96 -7.45 3.03
CA GLN A 95 12.62 -8.01 2.91
C GLN A 95 12.50 -9.02 1.76
N ARG A 96 13.56 -9.22 0.96
CA ARG A 96 13.58 -10.21 -0.11
C ARG A 96 13.93 -11.57 0.46
N ILE A 97 12.97 -12.49 0.39
CA ILE A 97 13.09 -13.85 0.90
C ILE A 97 13.08 -14.83 -0.29
N SER A 98 14.02 -15.77 -0.29
CA SER A 98 14.01 -16.85 -1.28
C SER A 98 12.77 -17.72 -1.07
N ILE A 99 12.14 -18.18 -2.16
CA ILE A 99 10.88 -18.95 -2.06
C ILE A 99 10.98 -20.19 -1.13
N GLY A 100 12.15 -20.84 -1.06
CA GLY A 100 12.39 -21.99 -0.19
C GLY A 100 12.61 -21.65 1.30
N GLU A 101 12.79 -20.37 1.63
CA GLU A 101 13.03 -19.87 3.00
C GLU A 101 11.77 -19.26 3.62
N VAL A 102 10.69 -19.13 2.85
CA VAL A 102 9.40 -18.67 3.35
C VAL A 102 8.89 -19.65 4.41
N GLY A 103 8.45 -19.12 5.54
CA GLY A 103 8.17 -19.90 6.74
C GLY A 103 7.30 -19.11 7.71
N SER A 104 6.99 -19.71 8.86
CA SER A 104 6.07 -19.14 9.85
C SER A 104 6.48 -17.77 10.38
N ILE A 105 7.78 -17.46 10.44
CA ILE A 105 8.30 -16.15 10.86
C ILE A 105 7.89 -15.00 9.93
N HIS A 106 7.53 -15.32 8.68
CA HIS A 106 7.09 -14.36 7.66
C HIS A 106 5.56 -14.21 7.63
N LEU A 107 4.82 -15.01 8.42
CA LEU A 107 3.36 -14.98 8.41
C LEU A 107 2.84 -13.61 8.85
N GLY A 108 1.98 -13.04 8.01
CA GLY A 108 1.35 -11.74 8.28
C GLY A 108 2.26 -10.54 8.07
N LYS A 109 3.52 -10.73 7.63
CA LYS A 109 4.46 -9.66 7.29
C LYS A 109 4.43 -9.33 5.79
N LEU A 110 4.92 -8.15 5.44
CA LEU A 110 5.18 -7.79 4.05
C LEU A 110 6.56 -8.29 3.65
N ILE A 111 6.62 -9.15 2.63
CA ILE A 111 7.86 -9.70 2.11
C ILE A 111 7.91 -9.54 0.58
N ALA A 112 9.11 -9.44 0.03
CA ALA A 112 9.39 -9.56 -1.38
C ALA A 112 9.89 -10.98 -1.69
N ILE A 113 9.52 -11.52 -2.85
CA ILE A 113 9.98 -12.83 -3.32
C ILE A 113 10.36 -12.69 -4.79
N THR A 114 11.51 -13.24 -5.16
CA THR A 114 11.92 -13.36 -6.57
C THR A 114 11.70 -14.79 -7.05
N GLY A 115 11.13 -14.94 -8.24
CA GLY A 115 10.89 -16.24 -8.84
C GLY A 115 10.42 -16.16 -10.28
N GLU A 116 10.31 -17.32 -10.92
CA GLU A 116 9.77 -17.48 -12.27
C GLU A 116 8.30 -17.92 -12.17
N ALA A 117 7.40 -17.21 -12.86
CA ALA A 117 6.00 -17.62 -12.93
C ALA A 117 5.87 -18.87 -13.81
N LYS A 118 5.42 -20.00 -13.23
CA LYS A 118 5.14 -21.25 -13.95
C LYS A 118 3.68 -21.60 -13.87
N GLY A 119 3.04 -21.71 -15.03
CA GLY A 119 1.60 -21.95 -15.14
C GLY A 119 0.77 -20.69 -14.91
N LYS A 120 -0.36 -20.59 -15.60
CA LYS A 120 -1.35 -19.53 -15.44
C LYS A 120 -2.72 -20.18 -15.35
N THR A 121 -3.51 -19.78 -14.36
CA THR A 121 -4.91 -20.19 -14.25
C THR A 121 -5.79 -19.25 -15.06
N GLU A 122 -6.96 -19.75 -15.47
CA GLU A 122 -7.99 -18.90 -16.08
C GLU A 122 -8.47 -17.85 -15.07
N ILE A 123 -8.80 -16.67 -15.58
CA ILE A 123 -9.25 -15.55 -14.77
C ILE A 123 -10.69 -15.82 -14.36
N GLN A 124 -10.93 -15.97 -13.05
CA GLN A 124 -12.28 -16.14 -12.50
C GLN A 124 -12.71 -14.89 -11.72
N PRO A 125 -13.95 -14.41 -11.89
CA PRO A 125 -14.48 -13.34 -11.08
C PRO A 125 -14.64 -13.80 -9.63
N LYS A 126 -14.18 -12.98 -8.68
CA LYS A 126 -14.36 -13.21 -7.23
C LYS A 126 -15.40 -12.21 -6.70
N ILE A 127 -16.38 -12.71 -5.96
CA ILE A 127 -17.41 -11.93 -5.25
C ILE A 127 -16.89 -11.58 -3.86
#